data_AF-A0A427UWQ0-F1
#
_entry.id   AF-A0A427UWQ0-F1
#
_cell.length_a   1.000
_cell.length_b   1.000
_cell.length_c   1.000
_cell.angle_alpha   90.00
_cell.angle_beta   90.00
_cell.angle_gamma   90.00
#
_symmetry.space_group_name_H-M   'P 1'
#
loop_
_entity.id
_entity.type
_entity.pdbx_description
1 polymer ?
#
loop_
_entity_poly.entity_id
_entity_poly.type
_entity_poly.pdbx_seq_one_letter_code
_entity_poly.pdbx_strand_id
1 'polypeptide(L)'
;MTDSIKKMVRQYVASHDRSRIADIVRDLGISHNLTKQLLKELVASGKAYCKPKFGYFRNQGAYLTWFEQTRQERREKASIASKAHRGGVNIIFDECRNSDAMQRVLSVYGRVQA
;
A
#
# COMPACT_ATOMS: atom_id res chain seq x y z
N MET A 1 7.55 -35.90 -7.90
CA MET A 1 8.41 -34.69 -7.76
C MET A 1 7.58 -33.41 -7.62
N THR A 2 6.54 -33.24 -8.44
CA THR A 2 5.59 -32.11 -8.41
C THR A 2 4.85 -31.93 -7.08
N ASP A 3 4.50 -33.00 -6.38
CA ASP A 3 3.80 -32.91 -5.08
C ASP A 3 4.64 -32.27 -3.96
N SER A 4 5.95 -32.53 -3.96
CA SER A 4 6.88 -31.91 -3.00
C SER A 4 6.97 -30.40 -3.24
N ILE A 5 7.11 -30.00 -4.51
CA ILE A 5 7.14 -28.60 -4.93
C ILE A 5 5.80 -27.90 -4.59
N LYS A 6 4.67 -28.58 -4.82
CA LYS A 6 3.34 -28.07 -4.48
C LYS A 6 3.18 -27.83 -2.97
N LYS A 7 3.76 -28.71 -2.14
CA LYS A 7 3.79 -28.53 -0.68
C LYS A 7 4.64 -27.33 -0.28
N MET A 8 5.80 -27.13 -0.92
CA MET A 8 6.65 -25.96 -0.68
C MET A 8 5.94 -24.65 -1.05
N VAL A 9 5.33 -24.57 -2.24
CA VAL A 9 4.57 -23.39 -2.67
C VAL A 9 3.42 -23.10 -1.71
N ARG A 10 2.73 -24.13 -1.21
CA ARG A 10 1.68 -23.97 -0.20
C ARG A 10 2.22 -23.42 1.13
N GLN A 11 3.36 -23.92 1.60
CA GLN A 11 4.00 -23.42 2.82
C GLN A 11 4.48 -21.97 2.66
N TYR A 12 4.99 -21.62 1.47
CA TYR A 12 5.37 -20.25 1.15
C TYR A 12 4.14 -19.31 1.22
N VAL A 13 3.03 -19.69 0.58
CA VAL A 13 1.78 -18.89 0.62
C VAL A 13 1.18 -18.81 2.03
N ALA A 14 1.43 -19.80 2.89
CA ALA A 14 0.95 -19.78 4.27
C ALA A 14 1.82 -18.96 5.23
N SER A 15 3.11 -18.76 4.90
CA SER A 15 4.07 -17.99 5.71
C SER A 15 4.10 -16.51 5.34
N HIS A 16 3.70 -16.16 4.13
CA HIS A 16 3.70 -14.78 3.65
C HIS A 16 2.29 -14.19 3.61
N ASP A 17 2.13 -12.96 4.10
CA ASP A 17 0.85 -12.24 4.07
C ASP A 17 0.36 -11.99 2.64
N ARG A 18 1.28 -11.74 1.72
CA ARG A 18 1.00 -11.56 0.29
C ARG A 18 2.05 -12.27 -0.54
N SER A 19 1.62 -13.20 -1.39
CA SER A 19 2.52 -13.91 -2.31
C SER A 19 2.28 -13.49 -3.77
N ARG A 20 3.32 -13.05 -4.47
CA ARG A 20 3.30 -12.86 -5.93
C ARG A 20 4.07 -13.98 -6.61
N ILE A 21 3.72 -14.25 -7.87
CA ILE A 21 4.42 -15.28 -8.66
C ILE A 21 5.91 -14.95 -8.78
N ALA A 22 6.25 -13.68 -9.05
CA ALA A 22 7.65 -13.25 -9.17
C ALA A 22 8.46 -13.49 -7.87
N ASP A 23 7.86 -13.23 -6.70
CA ASP A 23 8.53 -13.46 -5.41
C ASP A 23 8.73 -14.96 -5.15
N ILE A 24 7.72 -15.78 -5.43
CA ILE A 24 7.82 -17.24 -5.31
C ILE A 24 8.89 -17.81 -6.24
N VAL A 25 8.96 -17.31 -7.48
CA VAL A 25 9.96 -17.73 -8.48
C VAL A 25 11.37 -17.37 -8.02
N ARG A 26 11.56 -16.15 -7.50
CA ARG A 26 12.85 -15.68 -6.99
C ARG A 26 13.32 -16.49 -5.78
N ASP A 27 12.41 -16.76 -4.84
CA ASP A 27 12.78 -17.32 -3.53
C ASP A 27 12.88 -18.86 -3.57
N LEU A 28 12.05 -19.52 -4.39
CA LEU A 28 12.06 -20.98 -4.52
C LEU A 28 12.83 -21.49 -5.75
N GLY A 29 13.23 -20.60 -6.67
CA GLY A 29 13.96 -20.97 -7.90
C GLY A 29 13.14 -21.80 -8.89
N ILE A 30 11.79 -21.76 -8.80
CA ILE A 30 10.89 -22.55 -9.63
C ILE A 30 10.51 -21.76 -10.88
N SER A 31 10.38 -22.43 -12.03
CA SER A 31 9.88 -21.81 -13.27
C SER A 31 8.54 -21.09 -13.06
N HIS A 32 8.43 -19.88 -13.61
CA HIS A 32 7.23 -19.04 -13.54
C HIS A 32 5.96 -19.77 -14.01
N ASN A 33 6.05 -20.53 -15.10
CA ASN A 33 4.90 -21.25 -15.66
C ASN A 33 4.42 -22.38 -14.74
N LEU A 34 5.37 -23.12 -14.15
CA LEU A 34 5.07 -24.17 -13.19
C LEU A 34 4.42 -23.58 -11.93
N THR A 35 4.98 -22.49 -11.38
CA THR A 35 4.41 -21.78 -10.23
C THR A 35 2.98 -21.30 -10.51
N LYS A 36 2.72 -20.75 -11.70
CA LYS A 36 1.39 -20.31 -12.11
C LYS A 36 0.39 -21.47 -12.16
N GLN A 37 0.79 -22.62 -12.71
CA GLN A 37 -0.06 -23.80 -12.76
C GLN A 37 -0.36 -24.35 -11.36
N LEU A 38 0.67 -24.52 -10.53
CA LEU A 38 0.52 -25.01 -9.15
C LEU A 38 -0.37 -24.11 -8.30
N LEU A 39 -0.22 -22.79 -8.42
CA LEU A 39 -1.08 -21.84 -7.73
C LEU A 39 -2.52 -21.89 -8.22
N LYS A 40 -2.75 -22.09 -9.52
CA LYS A 40 -4.09 -22.27 -10.08
C LYS A 40 -4.77 -23.53 -9.51
N GLU A 41 -4.02 -24.63 -9.39
CA GLU A 41 -4.51 -25.85 -8.75
C GLU A 41 -4.77 -25.67 -7.25
N LEU A 42 -3.91 -24.93 -6.54
CA LEU A 42 -4.12 -24.64 -5.12
C LEU A 42 -5.38 -23.81 -4.89
N VAL A 43 -5.64 -22.83 -5.75
CA VAL A 43 -6.87 -22.02 -5.72
C VAL A 43 -8.09 -22.89 -6.05
N ALA A 44 -8.02 -23.72 -7.09
CA ALA A 44 -9.11 -24.64 -7.45
C ALA A 44 -9.44 -25.62 -6.31
N SER A 45 -8.43 -26.05 -5.56
CA SER A 45 -8.60 -26.92 -4.39
C SER A 45 -9.01 -26.19 -3.09
N GLY A 46 -9.22 -24.87 -3.13
CA GLY A 46 -9.58 -24.05 -1.96
C GLY A 46 -8.47 -23.88 -0.93
N LYS A 47 -7.22 -24.27 -1.24
CA LYS A 47 -6.07 -24.21 -0.34
C LYS A 47 -5.33 -22.86 -0.39
N ALA A 48 -5.69 -22.01 -1.35
CA ALA A 48 -5.20 -20.65 -1.49
C ALA A 48 -6.32 -19.77 -2.05
N TYR A 49 -6.25 -18.48 -1.77
CA TYR A 49 -7.15 -17.47 -2.32
C TYR A 49 -6.38 -16.58 -3.29
N CYS A 50 -6.95 -16.33 -4.47
CA CYS A 50 -6.37 -15.39 -5.44
C CYS A 50 -7.28 -14.18 -5.57
N LYS A 51 -6.68 -12.99 -5.44
CA LYS A 51 -7.35 -11.72 -5.77
C LYS A 51 -6.65 -11.10 -6.98
N PRO A 52 -7.36 -10.84 -8.09
CA PRO A 52 -6.78 -10.19 -9.27
C PRO A 52 -6.04 -8.91 -8.90
N LYS A 53 -4.89 -8.65 -9.55
CA LYS A 53 -3.95 -7.52 -9.29
C LYS A 53 -3.23 -7.53 -7.93
N PHE A 54 -3.75 -8.21 -6.92
CA PHE A 54 -3.15 -8.22 -5.58
C PHE A 54 -2.23 -9.41 -5.36
N GLY A 55 -2.62 -10.61 -5.81
CA GLY A 55 -1.79 -11.82 -5.73
C GLY A 55 -2.50 -12.96 -5.02
N TYR A 56 -1.70 -13.84 -4.43
CA TYR A 56 -2.15 -15.06 -3.75
C TYR A 56 -2.00 -14.92 -2.24
N PHE A 57 -2.98 -15.47 -1.54
CA PHE A 57 -3.15 -15.40 -0.09
C PHE A 57 -3.51 -16.78 0.44
N ARG A 58 -3.30 -17.00 1.74
CA ARG A 58 -3.70 -18.24 2.42
C ARG A 58 -5.20 -18.49 2.32
N ASN A 59 -6.01 -17.47 2.56
CA ASN A 59 -7.47 -17.50 2.46
C ASN A 59 -8.02 -16.08 2.23
N GLN A 60 -9.34 -15.94 2.12
CA GLN A 60 -9.99 -14.64 1.93
C GLN A 60 -9.83 -13.72 3.15
N GLY A 61 -9.83 -14.26 4.37
CA GLY A 61 -9.65 -13.48 5.60
C GLY A 61 -8.28 -12.80 5.66
N ALA A 62 -7.21 -13.53 5.32
CA ALA A 62 -5.85 -13.00 5.24
C ALA A 62 -5.72 -11.87 4.20
N TYR A 63 -6.48 -11.96 3.10
CA TYR A 63 -6.56 -10.85 2.14
C TYR A 63 -7.20 -9.61 2.76
N LEU A 64 -8.30 -9.76 3.50
CA LEU A 64 -9.01 -8.62 4.11
C LEU A 64 -8.15 -7.95 5.18
N THR A 65 -7.49 -8.72 6.05
CA THR A 65 -6.59 -8.16 7.08
C THR A 65 -5.44 -7.39 6.45
N TRP A 66 -4.77 -7.99 5.46
CA TRP A 66 -3.70 -7.32 4.71
C TRP A 66 -4.20 -6.05 4.00
N PHE A 67 -5.39 -6.09 3.41
CA PHE A 67 -5.98 -4.97 2.69
C PHE A 67 -6.32 -3.80 3.62
N GLU A 68 -6.87 -4.09 4.80
CA GLU A 68 -7.19 -3.09 5.81
C GLU A 68 -5.92 -2.46 6.40
N GLN A 69 -4.92 -3.26 6.75
CA GLN A 69 -3.61 -2.77 7.20
C GLN A 69 -2.98 -1.85 6.15
N THR A 70 -2.91 -2.29 4.89
CA THR A 70 -2.37 -1.48 3.78
C THR A 70 -3.15 -0.17 3.62
N ARG A 71 -4.47 -0.18 3.83
CA ARG A 71 -5.30 1.03 3.76
C ARG A 71 -5.01 1.98 4.92
N GLN A 72 -4.82 1.46 6.13
CA GLN A 72 -4.45 2.26 7.30
C GLN A 72 -3.08 2.89 7.12
N GLU A 73 -2.07 2.12 6.72
CA GLU A 73 -0.72 2.65 6.44
C GLU A 73 -0.74 3.77 5.40
N ARG A 74 -1.55 3.63 4.33
CA ARG A 74 -1.71 4.68 3.32
C ARG A 74 -2.35 5.94 3.89
N ARG A 75 -3.36 5.80 4.75
CA ARG A 75 -4.00 6.93 5.44
C ARG A 75 -3.05 7.61 6.39
N GLU A 76 -2.27 6.85 7.15
CA GLU A 76 -1.26 7.38 8.07
C GLU A 76 -0.19 8.14 7.31
N LYS A 77 0.37 7.55 6.25
CA LYS A 77 1.32 8.23 5.35
C LYS A 77 0.73 9.49 4.73
N ALA A 78 -0.53 9.47 4.30
CA ALA A 78 -1.21 10.66 3.81
C ALA A 78 -1.41 11.72 4.91
N SER A 79 -1.72 11.30 6.14
CA SER A 79 -1.85 12.21 7.27
C SER A 79 -0.51 12.87 7.62
N ILE A 80 0.58 12.09 7.63
CA ILE A 80 1.95 12.57 7.83
C ILE A 80 2.32 13.53 6.70
N ALA A 81 2.05 13.17 5.44
CA ALA A 81 2.30 14.03 4.29
C ALA A 81 1.49 15.35 4.38
N SER A 82 0.22 15.29 4.81
CA SER A 82 -0.61 16.48 5.00
C SER A 82 -0.12 17.37 6.16
N LYS A 83 0.42 16.76 7.24
CA LYS A 83 1.04 17.48 8.35
C LYS A 83 2.35 18.12 7.91
N ALA A 84 3.17 17.40 7.15
CA ALA A 84 4.40 17.93 6.55
C ALA A 84 4.11 19.08 5.58
N HIS A 85 3.07 18.97 4.76
CA HIS A 85 2.63 20.05 3.87
C HIS A 85 2.14 21.28 4.67
N ARG A 86 1.39 21.07 5.76
CA ARG A 86 1.00 22.18 6.66
C ARG A 86 2.19 22.82 7.39
N GLY A 87 3.24 22.06 7.69
CA GLY A 87 4.51 22.60 8.21
C GLY A 87 5.37 23.33 7.16
N GLY A 88 5.07 23.13 5.87
CA GLY A 88 5.70 23.83 4.75
C GLY A 88 4.90 25.03 4.21
N VAL A 89 3.72 25.31 4.78
CA VAL A 89 3.12 26.65 4.67
C VAL A 89 4.11 27.57 5.36
N ASN A 90 4.56 28.59 4.65
CA ASN A 90 5.56 29.54 5.10
C ASN A 90 4.98 30.31 6.32
N ILE A 91 5.06 29.71 7.51
CA ILE A 91 4.40 30.19 8.74
C ILE A 91 4.84 31.63 8.99
N ILE A 92 6.09 31.96 8.66
CA ILE A 92 6.64 33.32 8.73
C ILE A 92 5.90 34.31 7.83
N PHE A 93 5.56 33.94 6.58
CA PHE A 93 4.81 34.82 5.70
C PHE A 93 3.33 34.89 6.09
N ASP A 94 2.77 33.82 6.66
CA ASP A 94 1.39 33.81 7.15
C ASP A 94 1.26 34.66 8.44
N GLU A 95 2.17 34.49 9.40
CA GLU A 95 2.34 35.33 10.58
C GLU A 95 2.60 36.79 10.21
N CYS A 96 3.51 37.05 9.26
CA CYS A 96 3.78 38.39 8.77
C CYS A 96 2.54 38.99 8.11
N ARG A 97 1.83 38.24 7.24
CA ARG A 97 0.59 38.68 6.59
C ARG A 97 -0.52 38.98 7.59
N ASN A 98 -0.59 38.23 8.69
CA ASN A 98 -1.59 38.41 9.74
C ASN A 98 -1.15 39.40 10.85
N SER A 99 0.07 39.92 10.82
CA SER A 99 0.55 40.91 11.80
C SER A 99 -0.21 42.24 11.67
N ASP A 100 -0.39 42.94 12.79
CA ASP A 100 -1.06 44.25 12.85
C ASP A 100 -0.48 45.27 11.86
N ALA A 101 0.85 45.30 11.71
CA ALA A 101 1.52 46.21 10.79
C ALA A 101 1.18 45.90 9.33
N MET A 102 1.23 44.62 8.93
CA MET A 102 0.94 44.22 7.56
C MET A 102 -0.56 44.33 7.25
N GLN A 103 -1.45 44.07 8.20
CA GLN A 103 -2.89 44.29 8.03
C GLN A 103 -3.23 45.76 7.75
N ARG A 104 -2.51 46.72 8.38
CA ARG A 104 -2.64 48.15 8.06
C ARG A 104 -2.13 48.51 6.67
N VAL A 105 -1.09 47.83 6.18
CA VAL A 105 -0.61 48.02 4.81
C VAL A 105 -1.61 47.43 3.82
N LEU A 106 -2.12 46.24 4.10
CA LEU A 106 -3.10 45.55 3.27
C LEU A 106 -4.47 46.25 3.28
N SER A 107 -4.86 46.95 4.35
CA SER A 107 -6.11 47.75 4.33
C SER A 107 -6.04 48.94 3.37
N VAL A 108 -4.83 49.41 3.02
CA VAL A 108 -4.61 50.53 2.10
C VAL A 108 -4.33 50.04 0.67
N TYR A 109 -3.50 49.00 0.53
CA TYR A 109 -2.98 48.54 -0.77
C TYR A 109 -3.45 47.13 -1.17
N GLY A 110 -4.02 46.36 -0.24
CA GLY A 110 -4.50 45.00 -0.45
C GLY A 110 -5.85 45.01 -1.15
N ARG A 111 -5.83 45.19 -2.47
CA ARG A 111 -7.04 45.04 -3.30
C ARG A 111 -7.68 43.65 -3.08
N VAL A 112 -8.96 43.69 -2.76
CA VAL A 112 -9.93 42.58 -2.71
C VAL A 112 -9.78 41.70 -3.95
N GLN A 113 -9.41 40.42 -3.78
CA GLN A 113 -9.76 39.40 -4.77
C GLN A 113 -11.20 38.97 -4.46
N ALA A 114 -12.12 39.34 -5.36
CA ALA A 114 -13.43 38.71 -5.48
C ALA A 114 -13.28 37.33 -6.13
#